data_AF-A3Y5U5-F1
#
_entry.id   AF-A3Y5U5-F1
#
_cell.length_a   1.000
_cell.length_b   1.000
_cell.length_c   1.000
_cell.angle_alpha   90.00
_cell.angle_beta   90.00
_cell.angle_gamma   90.00
#
_symmetry.space_group_name_H-M   'P 1'
#
loop_
_entity.id
_entity.type
_entity.pdbx_description
1 polymer ?
#
loop_
_entity_poly.entity_id
_entity_poly.type
_entity_poly.pdbx_seq_one_letter_code
_entity_poly.pdbx_strand_id
1 'polypeptide(L)'
;MALIFLLFSFQALASDPCENTGERFTFGEEPLASKLYEAAKNTELGAWEDGEFWQERFYYLGSVVAGSQELYVTYIDTSWGASSCRGTWRLIFFTKGFKQYAQYYAIAKPRVIGNSLDFSKGEREKTTIDISKGLPDFMNDGNDYFPIRKKQP
;
A
#
# COMPACT_ATOMS: atom_id res chain seq x y z
N MET A 1 -42.83 -42.00 16.45
CA MET A 1 -41.51 -41.87 15.77
C MET A 1 -41.79 -41.75 14.28
N ALA A 2 -41.25 -40.82 13.51
CA ALA A 2 -39.96 -40.13 13.61
C ALA A 2 -40.06 -38.68 13.11
N LEU A 3 -39.29 -37.79 13.73
CA LEU A 3 -39.09 -36.41 13.31
C LEU A 3 -37.94 -36.40 12.30
N ILE A 4 -38.20 -36.06 11.05
CA ILE A 4 -37.16 -35.93 10.01
C ILE A 4 -36.55 -34.53 10.16
N PHE A 5 -35.37 -34.47 10.78
CA PHE A 5 -34.53 -33.27 10.75
C PHE A 5 -33.81 -33.20 9.41
N LEU A 6 -34.26 -32.30 8.54
CA LEU A 6 -33.52 -31.84 7.35
C LEU A 6 -32.35 -30.97 7.83
N LEU A 7 -31.17 -31.57 7.95
CA LEU A 7 -29.92 -30.84 8.15
C LEU A 7 -29.52 -30.20 6.81
N PHE A 8 -29.89 -28.93 6.62
CA PHE A 8 -29.29 -28.07 5.61
C PHE A 8 -27.81 -27.88 5.96
N SER A 9 -26.97 -28.68 5.34
CA SER A 9 -25.52 -28.51 5.37
C SER A 9 -25.21 -27.32 4.48
N PHE A 10 -25.10 -26.12 5.06
CA PHE A 10 -24.39 -25.02 4.41
C PHE A 10 -22.93 -25.47 4.28
N GLN A 11 -22.57 -25.96 3.09
CA GLN A 11 -21.18 -26.08 2.72
C GLN A 11 -20.64 -24.65 2.66
N ALA A 12 -20.02 -24.19 3.75
CA ALA A 12 -19.08 -23.11 3.67
C ALA A 12 -17.99 -23.58 2.72
N LEU A 13 -18.09 -23.16 1.44
CA LEU A 13 -16.98 -23.27 0.50
C LEU A 13 -15.85 -22.49 1.14
N ALA A 14 -14.93 -23.20 1.79
CA ALA A 14 -13.63 -22.65 2.10
C ALA A 14 -13.05 -22.25 0.74
N SER A 15 -13.01 -20.95 0.46
CA SER A 15 -12.37 -20.42 -0.74
C SER A 15 -10.98 -21.00 -0.80
N ASP A 16 -10.56 -21.50 -1.96
CA ASP A 16 -9.22 -22.05 -2.12
C ASP A 16 -8.22 -20.99 -1.61
N PRO A 17 -7.33 -21.31 -0.64
CA PRO A 17 -6.33 -20.36 -0.15
C PRO A 17 -5.35 -19.92 -1.25
N CYS A 18 -5.45 -20.45 -2.46
CA CYS A 18 -4.70 -20.00 -3.63
C CYS A 18 -5.52 -19.10 -4.58
N GLU A 19 -6.82 -18.90 -4.33
CA GLU A 19 -7.68 -18.08 -5.19
C GLU A 19 -7.43 -16.59 -4.95
N ASN A 20 -7.28 -15.86 -6.04
CA ASN A 20 -7.19 -14.41 -6.03
C ASN A 20 -8.60 -13.82 -5.98
N THR A 21 -9.01 -13.34 -4.81
CA THR A 21 -10.36 -12.78 -4.60
C THR A 21 -10.48 -11.32 -5.04
N GLY A 22 -9.37 -10.60 -5.21
CA GLY A 22 -9.36 -9.19 -5.62
C GLY A 22 -9.85 -8.22 -4.53
N GLU A 23 -9.84 -8.63 -3.26
CA GLU A 23 -10.42 -7.82 -2.18
C GLU A 23 -9.60 -6.54 -1.91
N ARG A 24 -10.29 -5.40 -1.77
CA ARG A 24 -9.66 -4.09 -1.59
C ARG A 24 -10.10 -3.41 -0.32
N PHE A 25 -9.13 -2.80 0.35
CA PHE A 25 -9.34 -2.08 1.60
C PHE A 25 -8.64 -0.72 1.55
N THR A 26 -9.35 0.32 1.95
CA THR A 26 -8.83 1.69 2.02
C THR A 26 -8.79 2.13 3.48
N PHE A 27 -7.66 2.67 3.90
CA PHE A 27 -7.44 3.15 5.27
C PHE A 27 -6.94 4.60 5.26
N GLY A 28 -7.54 5.45 6.10
CA GLY A 28 -7.12 6.84 6.28
C GLY A 28 -8.32 7.78 6.44
N GLU A 29 -8.05 9.09 6.38
CA GLU A 29 -9.08 10.12 6.43
C GLU A 29 -9.93 10.14 5.16
N GLU A 30 -11.24 9.95 5.29
CA GLU A 30 -12.20 10.04 4.19
C GLU A 30 -12.75 11.47 4.02
N PRO A 31 -13.02 11.94 2.79
CA PRO A 31 -13.00 11.22 1.52
C PRO A 31 -11.62 11.24 0.81
N LEU A 32 -10.58 11.76 1.47
CA LEU A 32 -9.27 11.98 0.86
C LEU A 32 -8.59 10.65 0.51
N ALA A 33 -8.65 9.66 1.40
CA ALA A 33 -8.07 8.34 1.19
C ALA A 33 -8.68 7.65 -0.03
N SER A 34 -10.00 7.63 -0.18
CA SER A 34 -10.67 7.09 -1.38
C SER A 34 -10.23 7.79 -2.67
N LYS A 35 -10.15 9.13 -2.68
CA LYS A 35 -9.69 9.89 -3.86
C LYS A 35 -8.24 9.60 -4.23
N LEU A 36 -7.37 9.48 -3.23
CA LEU A 36 -5.97 9.12 -3.45
C LEU A 36 -5.84 7.68 -3.94
N TYR A 37 -6.72 6.78 -3.48
CA TYR A 37 -6.72 5.42 -3.98
C TYR A 37 -7.13 5.36 -5.46
N GLU A 38 -8.20 6.07 -5.84
CA GLU A 38 -8.58 6.22 -7.25
C GLU A 38 -7.43 6.80 -8.10
N ALA A 39 -6.73 7.81 -7.59
CA ALA A 39 -5.55 8.35 -8.25
C ALA A 39 -4.42 7.31 -8.38
N ALA A 40 -4.21 6.48 -7.36
CA ALA A 40 -3.23 5.43 -7.37
C ALA A 40 -3.55 4.31 -8.38
N LYS A 41 -4.82 3.91 -8.54
CA LYS A 41 -5.22 2.93 -9.56
C LYS A 41 -4.84 3.37 -10.98
N ASN A 42 -4.83 4.69 -11.23
CA ASN A 42 -4.54 5.29 -12.53
C ASN A 42 -3.05 5.53 -12.80
N THR A 43 -2.15 5.06 -11.93
CA THR A 43 -0.71 5.19 -12.17
C THR A 43 -0.15 4.00 -12.97
N GLU A 44 1.01 4.17 -13.60
CA GLU A 44 1.65 3.20 -14.50
C GLU A 44 1.93 1.84 -13.82
N LEU A 45 2.00 1.83 -12.49
CA LEU A 45 2.13 0.64 -11.66
C LEU A 45 1.05 0.64 -10.58
N GLY A 46 -0.17 1.07 -10.93
CA GLY A 46 -1.17 1.59 -9.99
C GLY A 46 -2.04 0.55 -9.32
N ALA A 47 -2.86 -0.15 -10.11
CA ALA A 47 -3.68 -1.23 -9.60
C ALA A 47 -3.63 -2.44 -10.52
N TRP A 48 -3.60 -3.59 -9.86
CA TRP A 48 -3.78 -4.88 -10.50
C TRP A 48 -5.26 -5.06 -10.85
N GLU A 49 -5.52 -5.84 -11.90
CA GLU A 49 -6.90 -6.14 -12.28
C GLU A 49 -7.55 -7.01 -11.19
N ASP A 50 -8.87 -6.87 -11.05
CA ASP A 50 -9.66 -7.66 -10.10
C ASP A 50 -9.47 -9.15 -10.40
N GLY A 51 -9.19 -9.95 -9.36
CA GLY A 51 -8.92 -11.37 -9.52
C GLY A 51 -7.47 -11.71 -9.90
N GLU A 52 -6.57 -10.75 -10.07
CA GLU A 52 -5.14 -11.02 -10.25
C GLU A 52 -4.38 -11.15 -8.93
N PHE A 53 -4.94 -10.62 -7.85
CA PHE A 53 -4.37 -10.63 -6.51
C PHE A 53 -5.40 -11.15 -5.49
N TRP A 54 -4.93 -11.57 -4.32
CA TRP A 54 -5.83 -11.98 -3.24
C TRP A 54 -6.36 -10.76 -2.48
N GLN A 55 -5.46 -9.93 -1.95
CA GLN A 55 -5.85 -8.74 -1.21
C GLN A 55 -4.96 -7.55 -1.52
N GLU A 56 -5.56 -6.36 -1.68
CA GLU A 56 -4.85 -5.09 -1.78
C GLU A 56 -5.32 -4.13 -0.68
N ARG A 57 -4.36 -3.52 0.02
CA ARG A 57 -4.61 -2.57 1.10
C ARG A 57 -3.95 -1.24 0.76
N PHE A 58 -4.76 -0.21 0.62
CA PHE A 58 -4.33 1.17 0.42
C PHE A 58 -4.36 1.94 1.74
N TYR A 59 -3.30 2.70 2.00
CA TYR A 59 -3.19 3.54 3.19
C TYR A 59 -2.86 4.98 2.77
N TYR A 60 -3.64 5.94 3.26
CA TYR A 60 -3.21 7.33 3.37
C TYR A 60 -2.50 7.51 4.73
N LEU A 61 -1.21 7.86 4.69
CA LEU A 61 -0.35 7.92 5.88
C LEU A 61 -0.21 9.33 6.47
N GLY A 62 -0.61 10.37 5.73
CA GLY A 62 -0.49 11.77 6.10
C GLY A 62 0.14 12.62 4.98
N SER A 63 0.48 13.86 5.31
CA SER A 63 1.17 14.77 4.40
C SER A 63 2.54 15.18 4.93
N VAL A 64 3.42 15.54 4.01
CA VAL A 64 4.78 16.00 4.26
C VAL A 64 5.10 17.19 3.37
N VAL A 65 6.02 18.04 3.80
CA VAL A 65 6.61 19.08 2.96
C VAL A 65 8.02 18.63 2.56
N ALA A 66 8.20 18.38 1.27
CA ALA A 66 9.49 17.99 0.69
C ALA A 66 10.01 19.11 -0.23
N GLY A 67 11.03 19.84 0.24
CA GLY A 67 11.47 21.07 -0.38
C GLY A 67 10.37 22.14 -0.31
N SER A 68 9.89 22.61 -1.46
CA SER A 68 8.78 23.55 -1.56
C SER A 68 7.43 22.89 -1.84
N GLN A 69 7.37 21.56 -1.93
CA GLN A 69 6.19 20.82 -2.36
C GLN A 69 5.54 20.10 -1.18
N GLU A 70 4.26 20.38 -0.94
CA GLU A 70 3.45 19.53 -0.06
C GLU A 70 2.97 18.29 -0.82
N LEU A 71 3.17 17.12 -0.21
CA LEU A 71 2.89 15.82 -0.78
C LEU A 71 2.04 15.00 0.18
N TYR A 72 1.04 14.31 -0.36
CA TYR A 72 0.35 13.22 0.32
C TYR A 72 1.20 11.95 0.24
N VAL A 73 1.39 11.29 1.36
CA VAL A 73 2.12 10.03 1.48
C VAL A 73 1.12 8.89 1.53
N THR A 74 1.24 7.95 0.61
CA THR A 74 0.34 6.79 0.52
C THR A 74 1.14 5.51 0.39
N TYR A 75 0.53 4.39 0.75
CA TYR A 75 1.16 3.08 0.69
C TYR A 75 0.19 2.02 0.19
N ILE A 76 0.68 1.12 -0.65
CA ILE A 76 -0.08 -0.03 -1.15
C ILE A 76 0.64 -1.32 -0.78
N ASP A 77 -0.09 -2.23 -0.15
CA ASP A 77 0.30 -3.61 0.15
C ASP A 77 -0.60 -4.57 -0.62
N THR A 78 -0.04 -5.27 -1.61
CA THR A 78 -0.75 -6.27 -2.40
C THR A 78 -0.22 -7.66 -2.06
N SER A 79 -1.09 -8.55 -1.62
CA SER A 79 -0.82 -9.97 -1.39
C SER A 79 -1.37 -10.81 -2.54
N TRP A 80 -0.58 -11.78 -3.03
CA TRP A 80 -0.89 -12.58 -4.21
C TRP A 80 -1.28 -14.00 -3.83
N GLY A 81 -2.54 -14.44 -3.92
CA GLY A 81 -2.97 -15.71 -3.30
C GLY A 81 -2.83 -15.72 -1.77
N ALA A 82 -3.76 -16.36 -1.06
CA ALA A 82 -3.78 -16.32 0.40
C ALA A 82 -2.58 -17.04 1.06
N SER A 83 -1.95 -18.00 0.38
CA SER A 83 -0.85 -18.81 0.92
C SER A 83 0.54 -18.53 0.31
N SER A 84 0.68 -17.64 -0.68
CA SER A 84 1.91 -17.57 -1.47
C SER A 84 3.10 -16.87 -0.81
N CYS A 85 2.88 -16.16 0.31
CA CYS A 85 3.85 -15.25 0.94
C CYS A 85 4.44 -14.16 -0.01
N ARG A 86 3.95 -14.05 -1.25
CA ARG A 86 4.39 -13.03 -2.20
C ARG A 86 3.60 -11.76 -1.93
N GLY A 87 4.35 -10.67 -1.73
CA GLY A 87 3.82 -9.33 -1.54
C GLY A 87 4.43 -8.35 -2.53
N THR A 88 3.65 -7.35 -2.91
CA THR A 88 4.13 -6.17 -3.64
C THR A 88 3.86 -4.93 -2.80
N TRP A 89 4.91 -4.20 -2.46
CA TRP A 89 4.84 -3.03 -1.59
C TRP A 89 5.26 -1.76 -2.32
N ARG A 90 4.46 -0.70 -2.19
CA ARG A 90 4.68 0.56 -2.90
C ARG A 90 4.42 1.72 -1.96
N LEU A 91 5.41 2.61 -1.82
CA LEU A 91 5.25 3.91 -1.17
C LEU A 91 5.11 4.95 -2.27
N ILE A 92 4.00 5.67 -2.33
CA ILE A 92 3.68 6.61 -3.40
C ILE A 92 3.44 7.99 -2.81
N PHE A 93 3.98 9.01 -3.48
CA PHE A 93 3.80 10.41 -3.12
C PHE A 93 2.93 11.08 -4.16
N PHE A 94 1.85 11.73 -3.72
CA PHE A 94 0.96 12.48 -4.58
C PHE A 94 1.02 13.97 -4.28
N THR A 95 0.89 14.81 -5.30
CA THR A 95 0.64 16.24 -5.11
C THR A 95 -0.79 16.48 -4.60
N LYS A 96 -1.09 17.69 -4.13
CA LYS A 96 -2.48 18.09 -3.78
C LYS A 96 -3.49 17.94 -4.91
N GLY A 97 -3.02 17.98 -6.16
CA GLY A 97 -3.82 17.74 -7.36
C GLY A 97 -3.98 16.27 -7.74
N PHE A 98 -3.69 15.33 -6.83
CA PHE A 98 -3.82 13.88 -7.05
C PHE A 98 -2.94 13.33 -8.19
N LYS A 99 -1.86 14.02 -8.53
CA LYS A 99 -0.86 13.52 -9.49
C LYS A 99 0.26 12.81 -8.76
N GLN A 100 0.62 11.59 -9.21
CA GLN A 100 1.81 10.91 -8.71
C GLN A 100 3.04 11.79 -8.95
N TYR A 101 3.76 12.07 -7.86
CA TYR A 101 5.02 12.79 -7.85
C TYR A 101 6.19 11.81 -7.91
N ALA A 102 6.17 10.78 -7.04
CA ALA A 102 7.23 9.79 -6.94
C ALA A 102 6.71 8.48 -6.34
N GLN A 103 7.48 7.40 -6.51
CA GLN A 103 7.21 6.10 -5.92
C GLN A 103 8.50 5.36 -5.54
N TYR A 104 8.45 4.57 -4.47
CA TYR A 104 9.43 3.54 -4.16
C TYR A 104 8.74 2.17 -4.17
N TYR A 105 9.46 1.15 -4.63
CA TYR A 105 8.98 -0.22 -4.77
C TYR A 105 9.70 -1.15 -3.80
N ALA A 106 9.01 -2.19 -3.32
CA ALA A 106 9.50 -3.19 -2.37
C ALA A 106 9.93 -2.64 -1.00
N ILE A 107 9.57 -1.39 -0.70
CA ILE A 107 9.91 -0.72 0.54
C ILE A 107 8.89 -1.03 1.64
N ALA A 108 9.35 -1.18 2.89
CA ALA A 108 8.45 -1.34 4.03
C ALA A 108 7.53 -0.13 4.26
N LYS A 109 6.41 -0.33 4.96
CA LYS A 109 5.47 0.75 5.30
C LYS A 109 6.04 1.68 6.39
N PRO A 110 6.24 2.98 6.12
CA PRO A 110 6.66 3.92 7.16
C PRO A 110 5.46 4.43 7.97
N ARG A 111 5.78 5.11 9.07
CA ARG A 111 4.90 6.09 9.72
C ARG A 111 5.36 7.49 9.34
N VAL A 112 4.42 8.41 9.15
CA VAL A 112 4.75 9.82 8.92
C VAL A 112 4.84 10.52 10.27
N ILE A 113 5.98 11.18 10.55
CA ILE A 113 6.21 11.97 11.77
C ILE A 113 6.78 13.33 11.35
N GLY A 114 5.92 14.35 11.30
CA GLY A 114 6.31 15.64 10.72
C GLY A 114 6.71 15.48 9.25
N ASN A 115 7.91 15.95 8.89
CA ASN A 115 8.48 15.78 7.55
C ASN A 115 9.41 14.55 7.45
N SER A 116 9.26 13.57 8.34
CA SER A 116 10.08 12.37 8.34
C SER A 116 9.25 11.11 8.11
N LEU A 117 9.88 10.13 7.45
CA LEU A 117 9.37 8.79 7.28
C LEU A 117 10.08 7.90 8.29
N ASP A 118 9.31 7.36 9.22
CA ASP A 118 9.80 6.50 10.29
C ASP A 118 9.51 5.04 9.96
N PHE A 119 10.54 4.30 9.55
CA PHE A 119 10.43 2.88 9.28
C PHE A 119 10.59 2.12 10.60
N SER A 120 9.54 1.37 10.96
CA SER A 120 9.55 0.47 12.12
C SER A 120 10.82 -0.38 12.09
N LYS A 121 11.38 -0.69 13.26
CA LYS A 121 12.60 -1.50 13.39
C LYS A 121 12.47 -2.79 12.56
N GLY A 122 13.22 -2.86 11.46
CA GLY A 122 13.41 -4.09 10.70
C GLY A 122 14.33 -5.06 11.43
N GLU A 123 14.91 -6.02 10.72
CA GLU A 123 15.85 -6.98 11.30
C GLU A 123 17.19 -6.34 11.70
N ARG A 124 17.53 -5.16 11.15
CA ARG A 124 18.81 -4.49 11.40
C ARG A 124 18.65 -3.27 12.31
N GLU A 125 18.10 -2.15 11.84
CA GLU A 125 17.93 -0.92 12.66
C GLU A 125 16.66 -0.12 12.32
N LYS A 126 16.21 0.69 13.28
CA LYS A 126 15.16 1.69 13.06
C LYS A 126 15.74 2.81 12.21
N THR A 127 15.12 3.09 11.07
CA THR A 127 15.57 4.16 10.18
C THR A 127 14.50 5.24 10.08
N THR A 128 14.88 6.46 10.44
CA THR A 128 14.05 7.65 10.24
C THR A 128 14.70 8.52 9.17
N ILE A 129 13.96 8.81 8.11
CA ILE A 129 14.46 9.62 6.98
C ILE A 129 13.75 10.96 7.00
N ASP A 130 14.51 12.04 7.18
CA ASP A 130 14.02 13.39 6.96
C ASP A 130 13.98 13.70 5.46
N ILE A 131 12.79 14.03 4.96
CA ILE A 131 12.56 14.40 3.55
C ILE A 131 12.24 15.89 3.39
N SER A 132 12.45 16.70 4.43
CA SER A 132 12.17 18.14 4.43
C SER A 132 12.86 18.91 3.30
N LYS A 133 14.05 18.46 2.86
CA LYS A 133 14.81 19.05 1.76
C LYS A 133 14.46 18.50 0.37
N GLY A 134 13.66 17.44 0.32
CA GLY A 134 13.33 16.71 -0.91
C GLY A 134 13.32 15.19 -0.69
N LEU A 135 12.73 14.46 -1.64
CA LEU A 135 12.77 13.00 -1.64
C LEU A 135 14.18 12.54 -2.09
N PRO A 136 14.81 11.61 -1.36
CA PRO A 136 16.13 11.08 -1.75
C PRO A 136 16.02 10.26 -3.03
N ASP A 137 17.11 10.11 -3.78
CA ASP A 137 17.06 9.21 -4.95
C ASP A 137 17.09 7.73 -4.55
N PHE A 138 17.56 7.42 -3.34
CA PHE A 138 17.56 6.10 -2.73
C PHE A 138 17.05 6.19 -1.29
N MET A 139 16.11 5.32 -0.94
CA MET A 139 15.52 5.27 0.39
C MET A 139 15.94 3.98 1.11
N ASN A 140 16.45 4.12 2.34
CA ASN A 140 16.80 2.97 3.20
C ASN A 140 15.69 2.76 4.23
N ASP A 141 15.03 1.60 4.22
CA ASP A 141 13.97 1.29 5.18
C ASP A 141 14.49 0.61 6.46
N GLY A 142 15.81 0.49 6.61
CA GLY A 142 16.48 -0.24 7.68
C GLY A 142 16.92 -1.65 7.27
N ASN A 143 16.50 -2.17 6.11
CA ASN A 143 16.95 -3.46 5.60
C ASN A 143 17.77 -3.31 4.31
N ASP A 144 17.26 -2.57 3.33
CA ASP A 144 17.86 -2.40 1.99
C ASP A 144 17.65 -0.99 1.41
N TYR A 145 18.26 -0.69 0.26
CA TYR A 145 18.16 0.58 -0.44
C TYR A 145 17.28 0.49 -1.68
N PHE A 146 16.26 1.35 -1.77
CA PHE A 146 15.27 1.35 -2.84
C PHE A 146 15.37 2.61 -3.69
N PRO A 147 15.54 2.51 -5.02
CA PRO A 147 15.61 3.67 -5.89
C PRO A 147 14.23 4.32 -6.07
N ILE A 148 14.22 5.65 -6.19
CA ILE A 148 13.02 6.42 -6.53
C ILE A 148 12.63 6.18 -8.00
N ARG A 149 11.33 6.05 -8.25
CA ARG A 149 10.72 6.13 -9.58
C ARG A 149 9.92 7.42 -9.67
N LYS A 150 10.48 8.42 -10.35
CA LYS A 150 9.82 9.69 -10.66
C LYS A 150 9.05 9.51 -11.97
N LYS A 151 7.80 9.98 -12.03
CA LYS A 151 7.08 10.03 -13.31
C LYS A 151 7.80 11.07 -14.18
N GLN A 152 8.35 10.68 -15.32
CA GLN A 152 8.88 11.64 -16.27
C GLN A 152 7.73 12.56 -16.73
N PRO A 153 7.97 13.88 -16.83
CA PRO A 153 6.95 14.86 -17.19
C PRO A 153 6.31 14.59 -18.56
#